data_AF-A0A5Q2RKZ6-F1
#
_entry.id   AF-A0A5Q2RKZ6-F1
#
_cell.length_a   1.000
_cell.length_b   1.000
_cell.length_c   1.000
_cell.angle_alpha   90.00
_cell.angle_beta   90.00
_cell.angle_gamma   90.00
#
_symmetry.space_group_name_H-M   'P 1'
#
loop_
_entity.id
_entity.type
_entity.pdbx_description
1 polymer ?
#
loop_
_entity_poly.entity_id
_entity_poly.type
_entity_poly.pdbx_seq_one_letter_code
_entity_poly.pdbx_strand_id
1 'polypeptide(L)'
;MALVQLARCVRPRLHRRRDPHLRVPAGGIVTTTQASAAAQPSTAAAPLGTGSQASRVLGVVVLVAMAVLLWLAFVASPRDAIQGDLVRLLYLHPALAWTAYLACFIATGASIQHLRKRTVGSDLLAHSAVELGAVMTLLTLVTGAIWGRPTWGVYWVWDARLTSTAILFLMLLGYLALHRIDAAPEVRSRRAAVLGVLLVPNVILVHQSVQWWRTLHQDPTLLDRNFDFGTSDLLMFTMVFGFVAISLLFVWLLLHRFRVAWLEHQVESAWLDDAIEARRAEALAESREAGAR
;
A
#
# COMPACT_ATOMS: atom_id res chain seq x y z
N MET A 1 -5.92 -37.29 -53.14
CA MET A 1 -7.35 -37.63 -53.08
C MET A 1 -7.77 -37.58 -51.62
N ALA A 2 -8.63 -36.61 -51.26
CA ALA A 2 -9.70 -36.62 -50.23
C ALA A 2 -9.41 -37.25 -48.83
N LEU A 3 -9.79 -36.73 -47.66
CA LEU A 3 -10.55 -35.57 -47.17
C LEU A 3 -10.67 -35.81 -45.65
N VAL A 4 -10.04 -35.04 -44.75
CA VAL A 4 -10.56 -34.83 -43.38
C VAL A 4 -10.00 -33.51 -42.85
N GLN A 5 -10.80 -32.45 -42.90
CA GLN A 5 -10.54 -31.20 -42.17
C GLN A 5 -11.76 -30.84 -41.32
N LEU A 6 -11.49 -30.60 -40.04
CA LEU A 6 -12.04 -29.55 -39.19
C LEU A 6 -13.55 -29.54 -38.91
N ALA A 7 -13.92 -30.15 -37.78
CA ALA A 7 -15.09 -29.75 -37.00
C ALA A 7 -14.83 -28.38 -36.33
N ARG A 8 -15.24 -27.29 -36.98
CA ARG A 8 -15.39 -25.97 -36.35
C ARG A 8 -16.85 -25.82 -35.91
N CYS A 9 -17.12 -25.92 -34.61
CA CYS A 9 -18.39 -25.47 -34.03
C CYS A 9 -18.48 -23.94 -34.15
N VAL A 10 -19.31 -23.49 -35.09
CA VAL A 10 -19.72 -22.09 -35.24
C VAL A 10 -20.68 -21.75 -34.10
N ARG A 11 -20.24 -20.92 -33.15
CA ARG A 11 -21.16 -20.22 -32.23
C ARG A 11 -22.02 -19.24 -33.05
N PRO A 12 -23.35 -19.19 -32.87
CA PRO A 12 -24.15 -18.19 -33.54
C PRO A 12 -23.79 -16.80 -32.99
N ARG A 13 -23.61 -15.85 -33.91
CA ARG A 13 -23.43 -14.43 -33.63
C ARG A 13 -24.70 -13.93 -32.95
N LEU A 14 -24.64 -13.60 -31.66
CA LEU A 14 -25.66 -12.79 -31.01
C LEU A 14 -25.63 -11.39 -31.67
N HIS A 15 -26.59 -11.15 -32.56
CA HIS A 15 -26.86 -9.81 -33.05
C HIS A 15 -27.26 -8.95 -31.85
N ARG A 16 -26.37 -8.00 -31.51
CA ARG A 16 -26.62 -6.93 -30.56
C ARG A 16 -27.64 -5.97 -31.20
N ARG A 17 -28.93 -6.34 -31.18
CA ARG A 17 -30.01 -5.37 -31.41
C ARG A 17 -29.93 -4.35 -30.26
N ARG A 18 -29.43 -3.16 -30.58
CA ARG A 18 -29.59 -1.98 -29.73
C ARG A 18 -31.06 -1.64 -29.75
N ASP A 19 -31.78 -1.95 -28.67
CA ASP A 19 -33.11 -1.38 -28.46
C ASP A 19 -32.96 0.14 -28.27
N PRO A 20 -33.59 0.97 -29.11
CA PRO A 20 -33.51 2.43 -29.01
C PRO A 20 -34.24 2.99 -27.78
N HIS A 21 -34.88 2.14 -26.98
CA HIS A 21 -35.62 2.53 -25.77
C HIS A 21 -34.90 2.22 -24.45
N LEU A 22 -33.72 1.58 -24.48
CA LEU A 22 -32.88 1.41 -23.29
C LEU A 22 -32.07 2.68 -23.04
N ARG A 23 -32.70 3.67 -22.41
CA ARG A 23 -31.98 4.79 -21.78
C ARG A 23 -31.30 4.24 -20.53
N VAL A 24 -29.98 4.15 -20.55
CA VAL A 24 -29.19 4.01 -19.32
C VAL A 24 -29.42 5.31 -18.53
N PRO A 25 -29.98 5.26 -17.30
CA PRO A 25 -30.20 6.48 -16.54
C PRO A 25 -28.83 7.09 -16.20
N ALA A 26 -28.66 8.34 -16.60
CA ALA A 26 -27.52 9.16 -16.21
C ALA A 26 -27.55 9.34 -14.68
N GLY A 27 -26.37 9.22 -14.05
CA GLY A 27 -26.14 9.27 -12.61
C GLY A 27 -27.01 10.25 -11.83
N GLY A 28 -28.12 9.72 -11.30
CA GLY A 28 -28.96 10.36 -10.30
C GLY A 28 -29.06 9.43 -9.10
N ILE A 29 -28.72 9.93 -7.92
CA ILE A 29 -29.00 9.25 -6.65
C ILE A 29 -30.53 9.16 -6.56
N VAL A 30 -31.07 7.97 -6.86
CA VAL A 30 -32.48 7.68 -6.63
C VAL A 30 -32.67 7.57 -5.12
N THR A 31 -33.15 8.66 -4.51
CA THR A 31 -33.70 8.63 -3.17
C THR A 31 -35.13 8.10 -3.26
N THR A 32 -35.29 6.78 -3.22
CA THR A 32 -36.60 6.18 -2.93
C THR A 32 -36.85 6.27 -1.43
N THR A 33 -37.70 7.22 -1.04
CA THR A 33 -38.32 7.25 0.28
C THR A 33 -39.37 6.15 0.39
N GLN A 34 -39.42 5.52 1.58
CA GLN A 34 -40.39 4.54 2.12
C GLN A 34 -40.15 3.03 1.92
N ALA A 35 -39.42 2.48 2.90
CA ALA A 35 -39.87 1.45 3.85
C ALA A 35 -40.53 0.17 3.31
N SER A 36 -39.75 -0.91 3.31
CA SER A 36 -40.24 -2.22 3.74
C SER A 36 -39.32 -2.75 4.83
N ALA A 37 -39.90 -2.95 6.02
CA ALA A 37 -39.24 -3.48 7.20
C ALA A 37 -38.96 -4.99 7.02
N ALA A 38 -37.95 -5.33 6.22
CA ALA A 38 -37.43 -6.69 6.12
C ALA A 38 -36.21 -6.83 7.04
N ALA A 39 -36.41 -7.57 8.14
CA ALA A 39 -35.42 -8.19 9.03
C ALA A 39 -34.04 -7.50 9.11
N GLN A 40 -33.91 -6.49 9.99
CA GLN A 40 -32.60 -6.02 10.42
C GLN A 40 -31.88 -7.19 11.13
N PRO A 41 -30.72 -7.66 10.65
CA PRO A 41 -29.91 -8.59 11.42
C PRO A 41 -29.49 -7.89 12.73
N SER A 42 -29.43 -8.68 13.81
CA SER A 42 -29.20 -8.21 15.19
C SER A 42 -28.21 -7.05 15.25
N THR A 43 -28.61 -5.94 15.88
CA THR A 43 -27.80 -4.77 16.20
C THR A 43 -26.68 -5.12 17.18
N ALA A 44 -25.71 -5.94 16.78
CA ALA A 44 -24.41 -5.92 17.39
C ALA A 44 -23.84 -4.54 17.05
N ALA A 45 -23.73 -3.67 18.06
CA ALA A 45 -23.22 -2.32 17.89
C ALA A 45 -21.93 -2.36 17.06
N ALA A 46 -21.96 -1.76 15.87
CA ALA A 46 -20.81 -1.72 14.98
C ALA A 46 -19.63 -1.15 15.78
N PRO A 47 -18.45 -1.80 15.75
CA PRO A 47 -17.32 -1.32 16.52
C PRO A 47 -16.99 0.11 16.10
N LEU A 48 -16.93 1.03 17.07
CA LEU A 48 -16.71 2.47 16.87
C LEU A 48 -15.35 2.82 16.23
N GLY A 49 -14.49 1.84 15.97
CA GLY A 49 -13.21 2.05 15.32
C GLY A 49 -12.48 0.75 15.00
N THR A 50 -11.34 0.86 14.33
CA THR A 50 -10.53 -0.29 13.89
C THR A 50 -9.64 -0.87 15.00
N GLY A 51 -9.70 -0.35 16.23
CA GLY A 51 -8.79 -0.69 17.32
C GLY A 51 -9.23 -1.85 18.22
N SER A 52 -8.49 -2.96 18.20
CA SER A 52 -8.51 -4.02 19.22
C SER A 52 -7.63 -3.64 20.42
N GLN A 53 -7.81 -4.31 21.57
CA GLN A 53 -6.97 -4.08 22.76
C GLN A 53 -5.46 -4.16 22.43
N ALA A 54 -5.04 -5.19 21.70
CA ALA A 54 -3.65 -5.34 21.25
C ALA A 54 -3.16 -4.16 20.38
N SER A 55 -3.98 -3.68 19.43
CA SER A 55 -3.58 -2.53 18.58
C SER A 55 -3.56 -1.21 19.35
N ARG A 56 -4.35 -1.07 20.42
CA ARG A 56 -4.31 0.11 21.30
C ARG A 56 -3.05 0.11 22.15
N VAL A 57 -2.69 -1.05 22.74
CA VAL A 57 -1.42 -1.21 23.47
C VAL A 57 -0.24 -0.92 22.54
N LEU A 58 -0.24 -1.50 21.33
CA LEU A 58 0.78 -1.20 20.32
C LEU A 58 0.83 0.29 19.99
N GLY A 59 -0.32 0.95 19.83
CA GLY A 59 -0.40 2.39 19.59
C GLY A 59 0.21 3.21 20.72
N VAL A 60 -0.06 2.87 21.98
CA VAL A 60 0.57 3.53 23.14
C VAL A 60 2.08 3.31 23.13
N VAL A 61 2.54 2.08 22.88
CA VAL A 61 3.98 1.77 22.77
C VAL A 61 4.64 2.57 21.65
N VAL A 62 4.00 2.69 20.49
CA VAL A 62 4.48 3.50 19.37
C VAL A 62 4.57 4.97 19.75
N LEU A 63 3.54 5.54 20.37
CA LEU A 63 3.54 6.95 20.80
C LEU A 63 4.66 7.24 21.81
N VAL A 64 4.84 6.36 22.79
CA VAL A 64 5.93 6.47 23.77
C VAL A 64 7.28 6.33 23.07
N ALA A 65 7.46 5.33 22.19
CA ALA A 65 8.69 5.15 21.45
C ALA A 65 9.04 6.36 20.57
N MET A 66 8.05 6.97 19.91
CA MET A 66 8.24 8.19 19.13
C MET A 66 8.61 9.38 20.02
N ALA A 67 7.97 9.54 21.18
CA ALA A 67 8.31 10.59 22.14
C ALA A 67 9.75 10.43 22.68
N VAL A 68 10.15 9.20 23.01
CA VAL A 68 11.52 8.87 23.43
C VAL A 68 12.50 9.13 22.30
N LEU A 69 12.18 8.75 21.06
CA LEU A 69 13.05 9.01 19.91
C LEU A 69 13.24 10.51 19.69
N LEU A 70 12.19 11.32 19.80
CA LEU A 70 12.28 12.77 19.69
C LEU A 70 13.11 13.37 20.82
N TRP A 71 12.92 12.91 22.06
CA TRP A 71 13.72 13.35 23.20
C TRP A 71 15.20 12.98 23.03
N LEU A 72 15.50 11.75 22.62
CA LEU A 72 16.87 11.33 22.30
C LEU A 72 17.45 12.18 21.17
N ALA A 73 16.68 12.36 20.10
CA ALA A 73 17.12 13.04 18.90
C ALA A 73 17.36 14.54 19.10
N PHE A 74 16.66 15.23 19.99
CA PHE A 74 16.77 16.69 20.16
C PHE A 74 17.34 17.14 21.51
N VAL A 75 17.27 16.32 22.56
CA VAL A 75 17.66 16.70 23.92
C VAL A 75 18.87 15.90 24.39
N ALA A 76 18.80 14.57 24.34
CA ALA A 76 19.85 13.74 24.94
C ALA A 76 21.09 13.60 24.04
N SER A 77 20.88 13.45 22.74
CA SER A 77 21.97 13.21 21.81
C SER A 77 22.79 14.48 21.57
N PRO A 78 24.11 14.45 21.81
CA PRO A 78 25.00 15.58 21.53
C PRO A 78 25.16 15.78 20.03
N ARG A 79 25.69 16.96 19.66
CA ARG A 79 26.11 17.26 18.29
C ARG A 79 27.30 16.39 17.91
N ASP A 80 27.33 15.90 16.68
CA ASP A 80 28.50 15.21 16.13
C ASP A 80 29.65 16.20 15.88
N ALA A 81 30.90 15.73 16.00
CA ALA A 81 32.08 16.56 15.85
C ALA A 81 32.28 17.11 14.42
N ILE A 82 31.83 16.36 13.40
CA ILE A 82 31.99 16.71 11.99
C ILE A 82 30.66 17.21 11.41
N GLN A 83 29.58 16.48 11.65
CA GLN A 83 28.26 16.73 11.08
C GLN A 83 27.42 17.71 11.91
N GLY A 84 27.83 18.04 13.14
CA GLY A 84 27.06 18.92 14.01
C GLY A 84 25.65 18.36 14.30
N ASP A 85 24.62 19.19 14.17
CA ASP A 85 23.22 18.77 14.34
C ASP A 85 22.70 17.90 13.18
N LEU A 86 23.42 17.83 12.05
CA LEU A 86 22.98 17.07 10.88
C LEU A 86 22.92 15.56 11.17
N VAL A 87 23.70 15.08 12.13
CA VAL A 87 23.68 13.68 12.60
C VAL A 87 22.29 13.24 13.06
N ARG A 88 21.45 14.17 13.52
CA ARG A 88 20.10 13.86 14.02
C ARG A 88 19.18 13.32 12.91
N LEU A 89 19.43 13.69 11.64
CA LEU A 89 18.73 13.11 10.49
C LEU A 89 19.06 11.63 10.28
N LEU A 90 20.22 11.14 10.74
CA LEU A 90 20.58 9.72 10.66
C LEU A 90 19.73 8.84 11.59
N TYR A 91 19.06 9.41 12.60
CA TYR A 91 18.13 8.66 13.44
C TYR A 91 16.79 8.39 12.75
N LEU A 92 16.47 9.13 11.68
CA LEU A 92 15.19 9.08 10.99
C LEU A 92 15.33 8.58 9.54
N HIS A 93 16.21 9.18 8.75
CA HIS A 93 16.30 8.94 7.30
C HIS A 93 16.59 7.47 6.95
N PRO A 94 17.61 6.79 7.52
CA PRO A 94 17.85 5.37 7.26
C PRO A 94 16.69 4.46 7.68
N ALA A 95 16.00 4.81 8.77
CA ALA A 95 14.84 4.06 9.26
C ALA A 95 13.63 4.20 8.33
N LEU A 96 13.43 5.38 7.72
CA LEU A 96 12.43 5.60 6.66
C LEU A 96 12.76 4.76 5.41
N ALA A 97 14.01 4.76 4.97
CA ALA A 97 14.43 3.96 3.81
C ALA A 97 14.23 2.45 4.06
N TRP A 98 14.58 1.99 5.25
CA TRP A 98 14.37 0.61 5.68
C TRP A 98 12.89 0.21 5.69
N THR A 99 12.03 1.04 6.27
CA THR A 99 10.59 0.73 6.31
C THR A 99 9.94 0.81 4.93
N ALA A 100 10.45 1.65 4.01
CA ALA A 100 10.06 1.60 2.61
C ALA A 100 10.41 0.25 1.95
N TYR A 101 11.59 -0.31 2.24
CA TYR A 101 11.95 -1.64 1.75
C TYR A 101 11.05 -2.72 2.37
N LEU A 102 10.82 -2.67 3.68
CA LEU A 102 9.92 -3.60 4.36
C LEU A 102 8.52 -3.59 3.73
N ALA A 103 7.99 -2.40 3.43
CA ALA A 103 6.72 -2.24 2.73
C ALA A 103 6.73 -2.92 1.35
N CYS A 104 7.81 -2.74 0.58
CA CYS A 104 7.97 -3.40 -0.71
C CYS A 104 8.05 -4.93 -0.60
N PHE A 105 8.76 -5.46 0.40
CA PHE A 105 8.82 -6.91 0.65
C PHE A 105 7.44 -7.49 0.99
N ILE A 106 6.69 -6.82 1.88
CA ILE A 106 5.31 -7.21 2.23
C ILE A 106 4.42 -7.16 0.97
N ALA A 107 4.48 -6.07 0.21
CA ALA A 107 3.70 -5.88 -1.00
C ALA A 107 4.00 -6.94 -2.07
N THR A 108 5.28 -7.26 -2.29
CA THR A 108 5.69 -8.33 -3.21
C THR A 108 5.20 -9.69 -2.72
N GLY A 109 5.38 -10.04 -1.45
CA GLY A 109 4.91 -11.32 -0.90
C GLY A 109 3.39 -11.48 -1.01
N ALA A 110 2.64 -10.43 -0.67
CA ALA A 110 1.19 -10.38 -0.79
C ALA A 110 0.73 -10.44 -2.26
N SER A 111 1.44 -9.76 -3.18
CA SER A 111 1.17 -9.82 -4.62
C SER A 111 1.41 -11.22 -5.20
N ILE A 112 2.48 -11.90 -4.79
CA ILE A 112 2.74 -13.31 -5.19
C ILE A 112 1.60 -14.20 -4.68
N GLN A 113 1.19 -14.02 -3.42
CA GLN A 113 0.08 -14.77 -2.86
C GLN A 113 -1.22 -14.52 -3.63
N HIS A 114 -1.50 -13.26 -4.00
CA HIS A 114 -2.66 -12.90 -4.80
C HIS A 114 -2.64 -13.57 -6.18
N LEU A 115 -1.50 -13.52 -6.89
CA LEU A 115 -1.37 -14.18 -8.19
C LEU A 115 -1.55 -15.71 -8.11
N ARG A 116 -1.20 -16.33 -6.98
CA ARG A 116 -1.34 -17.79 -6.77
C ARG A 116 -2.74 -18.20 -6.33
N LYS A 117 -3.31 -17.51 -5.35
CA LYS A 117 -4.55 -17.92 -4.66
C LYS A 117 -5.76 -17.04 -4.96
N ARG A 118 -5.57 -15.88 -5.60
CA ARG A 118 -6.59 -14.87 -5.91
C ARG A 118 -7.44 -14.47 -4.71
N THR A 119 -6.80 -14.33 -3.54
CA THR A 119 -7.51 -13.93 -2.32
C THR A 119 -7.56 -12.42 -2.21
N VAL A 120 -8.73 -11.88 -1.86
CA VAL A 120 -8.94 -10.44 -1.66
C VAL A 120 -8.03 -9.90 -0.55
N GLY A 121 -7.86 -10.64 0.55
CA GLY A 121 -7.00 -10.21 1.65
C GLY A 121 -5.53 -10.01 1.24
N SER A 122 -5.02 -10.78 0.28
CA SER A 122 -3.65 -10.58 -0.21
C SER A 122 -3.53 -9.34 -1.10
N ASP A 123 -4.57 -9.02 -1.88
CA ASP A 123 -4.62 -7.78 -2.66
C ASP A 123 -4.68 -6.55 -1.75
N LEU A 124 -5.58 -6.56 -0.77
CA LEU A 124 -5.75 -5.46 0.19
C LEU A 124 -4.49 -5.25 1.05
N LEU A 125 -3.80 -6.33 1.43
CA LEU A 125 -2.52 -6.22 2.15
C LEU A 125 -1.44 -5.61 1.27
N ALA A 126 -1.32 -6.05 0.01
CA ALA A 126 -0.36 -5.49 -0.93
C ALA A 126 -0.65 -4.00 -1.15
N HIS A 127 -1.91 -3.62 -1.37
CA HIS A 127 -2.34 -2.24 -1.56
C HIS A 127 -2.02 -1.36 -0.35
N SER A 128 -2.37 -1.84 0.85
CA SER A 128 -2.08 -1.12 2.11
C SER A 128 -0.58 -0.93 2.34
N ALA A 129 0.23 -1.95 2.02
CA ALA A 129 1.69 -1.87 2.13
C ALA A 129 2.28 -0.90 1.11
N VAL A 130 1.80 -0.89 -0.14
CA VAL A 130 2.28 0.05 -1.16
C VAL A 130 1.95 1.50 -0.82
N GLU A 131 0.76 1.79 -0.30
CA GLU A 131 0.42 3.16 0.12
C GLU A 131 1.38 3.70 1.18
N LEU A 132 1.61 2.92 2.23
CA LEU A 132 2.57 3.29 3.27
C LEU A 132 4.00 3.33 2.73
N GLY A 133 4.37 2.37 1.87
CA GLY A 133 5.65 2.35 1.18
C GLY A 133 5.89 3.64 0.38
N ALA A 134 4.89 4.13 -0.35
CA ALA A 134 4.99 5.38 -1.12
C ALA A 134 5.26 6.58 -0.19
N VAL A 135 4.58 6.65 0.95
CA VAL A 135 4.83 7.70 1.96
C VAL A 135 6.25 7.59 2.52
N MET A 136 6.70 6.39 2.91
CA MET A 136 8.05 6.19 3.45
C MET A 136 9.14 6.49 2.41
N THR A 137 8.94 6.11 1.14
CA THR A 137 9.88 6.43 0.06
C THR A 137 9.90 7.93 -0.22
N LEU A 138 8.76 8.62 -0.24
CA LEU A 138 8.72 10.08 -0.39
C LEU A 138 9.46 10.77 0.75
N LEU A 139 9.20 10.38 2.00
CA LEU A 139 9.90 10.92 3.16
C LEU A 139 11.40 10.63 3.10
N THR A 140 11.80 9.45 2.60
CA THR A 140 13.21 9.10 2.36
C THR A 140 13.85 10.05 1.35
N LEU A 141 13.21 10.28 0.20
CA LEU A 141 13.71 11.20 -0.84
C LEU A 141 13.84 12.63 -0.31
N VAL A 142 12.83 13.13 0.41
CA VAL A 142 12.83 14.49 0.99
C VAL A 142 13.91 14.64 2.04
N THR A 143 13.95 13.74 3.03
CA THR A 143 14.95 13.81 4.11
C THR A 143 16.37 13.60 3.58
N GLY A 144 16.53 12.75 2.57
CA GLY A 144 17.80 12.53 1.87
C GLY A 144 18.27 13.78 1.12
N ALA A 145 17.37 14.47 0.42
CA ALA A 145 17.71 15.73 -0.26
C ALA A 145 18.11 16.83 0.74
N ILE A 146 17.37 16.96 1.85
CA ILE A 146 17.68 17.90 2.94
C ILE A 146 19.07 17.62 3.51
N TRP A 147 19.44 16.35 3.69
CA TRP A 147 20.75 15.95 4.19
C TRP A 147 21.86 16.10 3.12
N GLY A 148 21.55 15.88 1.85
CA GLY A 148 22.51 15.99 0.75
C GLY A 148 23.04 17.41 0.54
N ARG A 149 22.22 18.45 0.74
CA ARG A 149 22.66 19.83 0.54
C ARG A 149 23.84 20.25 1.44
N PRO A 150 23.79 20.10 2.77
CA PRO A 150 24.92 20.42 3.63
C PRO A 150 26.09 19.42 3.51
N THR A 151 25.84 18.14 3.20
CA THR A 151 26.91 17.12 3.14
C THR A 151 27.68 17.13 1.81
N TRP A 152 26.98 17.31 0.68
CA TRP A 152 27.54 17.18 -0.67
C TRP A 152 27.40 18.44 -1.52
N GLY A 153 26.78 19.50 -0.98
CA GLY A 153 26.56 20.75 -1.69
C GLY A 153 25.39 20.72 -2.68
N VAL A 154 24.61 19.64 -2.79
CA VAL A 154 23.51 19.49 -3.76
C VAL A 154 22.32 18.74 -3.17
N TYR A 155 21.10 19.14 -3.51
CA TYR A 155 19.88 18.42 -3.09
C TYR A 155 19.65 17.12 -3.88
N TRP A 156 20.11 17.08 -5.12
CA TRP A 156 19.88 15.96 -6.02
C TRP A 156 21.02 15.80 -7.01
N VAL A 157 21.36 14.54 -7.29
CA VAL A 157 22.16 14.12 -8.43
C VAL A 157 21.51 12.90 -9.06
N TRP A 158 21.76 12.69 -10.35
CA TRP A 158 21.28 11.51 -11.07
C TRP A 158 22.23 10.32 -10.93
N ASP A 159 22.61 9.98 -9.70
CA ASP A 159 23.43 8.79 -9.44
C ASP A 159 22.58 7.52 -9.36
N ALA A 160 23.24 6.36 -9.26
CA ALA A 160 22.57 5.06 -9.26
C ALA A 160 21.58 4.90 -8.10
N ARG A 161 21.89 5.39 -6.88
CA ARG A 161 21.03 5.23 -5.70
C ARG A 161 19.83 6.16 -5.74
N LEU A 162 20.06 7.46 -5.98
CA LEU A 162 18.99 8.45 -6.03
C LEU A 162 18.02 8.11 -7.17
N THR A 163 18.56 7.80 -8.35
CA THR A 163 17.73 7.48 -9.53
C THR A 163 16.92 6.20 -9.32
N SER A 164 17.52 5.12 -8.80
CA SER A 164 16.78 3.88 -8.54
C SER A 164 15.72 4.06 -7.46
N THR A 165 15.98 4.86 -6.41
CA THR A 165 14.98 5.19 -5.38
C THR A 165 13.83 6.01 -5.95
N ALA A 166 14.10 6.95 -6.86
CA ALA A 166 13.06 7.68 -7.58
C ALA A 166 12.23 6.75 -8.47
N ILE A 167 12.86 5.80 -9.16
CA ILE A 167 12.15 4.77 -9.93
C ILE A 167 11.28 3.91 -9.01
N LEU A 168 11.78 3.49 -7.84
CA LEU A 168 10.99 2.76 -6.84
C LEU A 168 9.74 3.57 -6.44
N PHE A 169 9.89 4.87 -6.17
CA PHE A 169 8.77 5.74 -5.86
C PHE A 169 7.74 5.80 -7.00
N LEU A 170 8.19 5.94 -8.25
CA LEU A 170 7.31 5.92 -9.41
C LEU A 170 6.62 4.56 -9.61
N MET A 171 7.29 3.45 -9.30
CA MET A 171 6.68 2.12 -9.33
C MET A 171 5.57 1.98 -8.28
N LEU A 172 5.79 2.50 -7.07
CA LEU A 172 4.77 2.54 -6.02
C LEU A 172 3.57 3.40 -6.44
N LEU A 173 3.79 4.59 -7.00
CA LEU A 173 2.72 5.41 -7.55
C LEU A 173 2.00 4.73 -8.72
N GLY A 174 2.73 4.06 -9.61
CA GLY A 174 2.16 3.29 -10.71
C GLY A 174 1.26 2.15 -10.22
N TYR A 175 1.65 1.46 -9.14
CA TYR A 175 0.82 0.43 -8.51
C TYR A 175 -0.48 1.01 -7.97
N LEU A 176 -0.43 2.17 -7.30
CA LEU A 176 -1.63 2.85 -6.79
C LEU A 176 -2.51 3.37 -7.93
N ALA A 177 -1.91 3.89 -9.00
CA ALA A 177 -2.62 4.34 -10.19
C ALA A 177 -3.35 3.19 -10.88
N LEU A 178 -2.75 2.00 -10.95
CA LEU A 178 -3.41 0.80 -11.46
C LEU A 178 -4.70 0.52 -10.69
N HIS A 179 -4.73 0.71 -9.37
CA HIS A 179 -5.95 0.55 -8.56
C HIS A 179 -7.06 1.59 -8.83
N ARG A 180 -6.80 2.61 -9.64
CA ARG A 180 -7.79 3.63 -10.01
C ARG A 180 -8.27 3.54 -11.46
N ILE A 181 -7.76 2.59 -12.25
CA ILE A 181 -8.20 2.42 -13.63
C ILE A 181 -9.63 1.89 -13.68
N ASP A 182 -10.37 2.31 -14.71
CA ASP A 182 -11.70 1.78 -15.03
C ASP A 182 -11.55 0.39 -15.68
N ALA A 183 -11.50 -0.64 -14.83
CA ALA A 183 -11.44 -2.04 -15.23
C ALA A 183 -12.11 -2.90 -14.16
N ALA A 184 -12.48 -4.14 -14.53
CA ALA A 184 -12.99 -5.11 -13.57
C ALA A 184 -12.00 -5.30 -12.39
N PRO A 185 -12.48 -5.42 -11.14
CA PRO A 185 -11.63 -5.49 -9.94
C PRO A 185 -10.51 -6.53 -10.05
N GLU A 186 -10.82 -7.74 -10.52
CA GLU A 186 -9.84 -8.82 -10.70
C GLU A 186 -8.73 -8.47 -11.71
N VAL A 187 -9.08 -7.77 -12.81
CA VAL A 187 -8.09 -7.35 -13.82
C VAL A 187 -7.15 -6.31 -13.23
N ARG A 188 -7.70 -5.41 -12.41
CA ARG A 188 -6.97 -4.36 -11.73
C ARG A 188 -6.00 -4.92 -10.70
N SER A 189 -6.48 -5.74 -9.77
CA SER A 189 -5.69 -6.41 -8.74
C SER A 189 -4.58 -7.28 -9.35
N ARG A 190 -4.88 -8.03 -10.42
CA ARG A 190 -3.87 -8.82 -11.12
C ARG A 190 -2.78 -7.97 -11.76
N ARG A 191 -3.13 -6.88 -12.46
CA ARG A 191 -2.14 -5.98 -13.09
C ARG A 191 -1.27 -5.30 -12.04
N ALA A 192 -1.88 -4.84 -10.95
CA ALA A 192 -1.15 -4.23 -9.84
C ALA A 192 -0.22 -5.25 -9.16
N ALA A 193 -0.69 -6.48 -8.93
CA ALA A 193 0.14 -7.53 -8.34
C ALA A 193 1.38 -7.86 -9.19
N VAL A 194 1.28 -7.84 -10.54
CA VAL A 194 2.46 -8.00 -11.41
C VAL A 194 3.48 -6.89 -11.15
N LEU A 195 3.05 -5.63 -11.06
CA LEU A 195 3.95 -4.53 -10.71
C LEU A 195 4.48 -4.66 -9.27
N GLY A 196 3.65 -5.13 -8.34
CA GLY A 196 4.02 -5.39 -6.94
C GLY A 196 5.14 -6.42 -6.80
N VAL A 197 5.23 -7.41 -7.70
CA VAL A 197 6.35 -8.37 -7.74
C VAL A 197 7.67 -7.70 -8.13
N LEU A 198 7.63 -6.65 -8.94
CA LEU A 198 8.83 -5.95 -9.43
C LEU A 198 9.44 -5.00 -8.38
N LEU A 199 8.75 -4.73 -7.26
CA LEU A 199 9.25 -3.84 -6.22
C LEU A 199 10.53 -4.36 -5.55
N VAL A 200 10.57 -5.64 -5.13
CA VAL A 200 11.76 -6.23 -4.50
C VAL A 200 12.99 -6.25 -5.42
N PRO A 201 12.90 -6.67 -6.70
CA PRO A 201 14.00 -6.52 -7.65
C PRO A 201 14.57 -5.09 -7.72
N ASN A 202 13.71 -4.06 -7.70
CA ASN A 202 14.17 -2.68 -7.67
C ASN A 202 14.83 -2.34 -6.32
N VAL A 203 14.27 -2.75 -5.19
CA VAL A 203 14.88 -2.58 -3.85
C VAL A 203 16.28 -3.19 -3.77
N ILE A 204 16.50 -4.37 -4.36
CA ILE A 204 17.83 -4.98 -4.43
C ILE A 204 18.79 -4.07 -5.21
N LEU A 205 18.35 -3.53 -6.36
CA LEU A 205 19.14 -2.58 -7.15
C LEU A 205 19.44 -1.31 -6.34
N VAL A 206 18.47 -0.73 -5.62
CA VAL A 206 18.69 0.46 -4.77
C VAL A 206 19.70 0.16 -3.68
N HIS A 207 19.57 -0.97 -2.97
CA HIS A 207 20.46 -1.32 -1.88
C HIS A 207 21.90 -1.52 -2.38
N GLN A 208 22.06 -2.34 -3.42
CA GLN A 208 23.37 -2.69 -3.99
C GLN A 208 24.00 -1.57 -4.83
N SER A 209 23.23 -0.53 -5.18
CA SER A 209 23.72 0.58 -6.01
C SER A 209 25.00 1.25 -5.50
N VAL A 210 25.21 1.28 -4.18
CA VAL A 210 26.39 1.89 -3.54
C VAL A 210 27.63 1.03 -3.71
N GLN A 211 27.48 -0.31 -3.76
CA GLN A 211 28.60 -1.23 -3.97
C GLN A 211 28.91 -1.40 -5.47
N TRP A 212 27.87 -1.37 -6.32
CA TRP A 212 28.02 -1.61 -7.76
C TRP A 212 28.48 -0.37 -8.53
N TRP A 213 28.16 0.85 -8.07
CA TRP A 213 28.56 2.10 -8.72
C TRP A 213 29.18 3.08 -7.74
N ARG A 214 30.00 3.98 -8.28
CA ARG A 214 30.45 5.17 -7.55
C ARG A 214 29.25 6.09 -7.36
N THR A 215 28.82 6.24 -6.11
CA THR A 215 27.71 7.12 -5.72
C THR A 215 28.19 8.12 -4.67
N LEU A 216 27.43 9.18 -4.44
CA LEU A 216 27.72 10.11 -3.33
C LEU A 216 27.36 9.49 -1.97
N HIS A 217 26.52 8.45 -1.98
CA HIS A 217 26.01 7.83 -0.78
C HIS A 217 27.08 7.11 0.03
N GLN A 218 27.00 7.28 1.36
CA GLN A 218 27.87 6.61 2.31
C GLN A 218 27.65 5.09 2.30
N ASP A 219 28.74 4.35 2.51
CA ASP A 219 28.70 2.90 2.68
C ASP A 219 27.93 2.49 3.95
N PRO A 220 27.38 1.26 4.00
CA PRO A 220 26.58 0.81 5.14
C PRO A 220 27.38 0.76 6.45
N THR A 221 27.18 1.75 7.32
CA THR A 221 27.91 1.85 8.61
C THR A 221 27.58 0.72 9.58
N LEU A 222 26.33 0.25 9.60
CA LEU A 222 25.85 -0.80 10.52
C LEU A 222 26.26 -2.23 10.13
N LEU A 223 26.78 -2.43 8.91
CA LEU A 223 27.18 -3.75 8.42
C LEU A 223 28.71 -3.88 8.31
N ASP A 224 29.46 -2.84 8.68
CA ASP A 224 30.91 -2.90 8.76
C ASP A 224 31.31 -3.72 10.00
N ARG A 225 32.12 -4.76 9.79
CA ARG A 225 32.57 -5.69 10.85
C ARG A 225 33.60 -5.06 11.79
N ASN A 226 34.15 -3.90 11.43
CA ASN A 226 35.20 -3.21 12.19
C ASN A 226 34.69 -2.00 12.99
N PHE A 227 33.37 -1.83 13.13
CA PHE A 227 32.80 -0.66 13.82
C PHE A 227 32.94 -0.79 15.35
N ASP A 228 33.66 0.17 15.97
CA ASP A 228 33.88 0.27 17.41
C ASP A 228 32.85 1.18 18.11
N PHE A 229 32.34 0.72 19.24
CA PHE A 229 31.26 1.32 20.04
C PHE A 229 31.76 2.42 21.01
N GLY A 230 33.08 2.58 21.19
CA GLY A 230 33.69 3.24 22.37
C GLY A 230 33.42 4.73 22.64
N THR A 231 32.88 5.52 21.71
CA THR A 231 32.44 6.93 21.93
C THR A 231 31.09 7.25 21.28
N SER A 232 30.52 6.24 20.63
CA SER A 232 29.40 6.27 19.69
C SER A 232 28.12 5.65 20.27
N ASP A 233 28.14 5.20 21.53
CA ASP A 233 27.06 4.45 22.18
C ASP A 233 25.70 5.13 22.11
N LEU A 234 25.59 6.41 22.49
CA LEU A 234 24.29 7.09 22.49
C LEU A 234 23.80 7.44 21.07
N LEU A 235 24.70 7.87 20.18
CA LEU A 235 24.35 8.17 18.78
C LEU A 235 23.81 6.91 18.08
N MET A 236 24.55 5.82 18.22
CA MET A 236 24.22 4.55 17.61
C MET A 236 23.00 3.90 18.28
N PHE A 237 22.89 3.94 19.61
CA PHE A 237 21.68 3.53 20.32
C PHE A 237 20.47 4.30 19.80
N THR A 238 20.56 5.63 19.67
CA THR A 238 19.47 6.47 19.17
C THR A 238 19.12 6.11 17.73
N MET A 239 20.11 5.83 16.89
CA MET A 239 19.91 5.38 15.51
C MET A 239 19.17 4.03 15.47
N VAL A 240 19.66 3.01 16.17
CA VAL A 240 19.02 1.67 16.22
C VAL A 240 17.62 1.76 16.83
N PHE A 241 17.45 2.56 17.88
CA PHE A 241 16.15 2.85 18.47
C PHE A 241 15.20 3.51 17.45
N GLY A 242 15.72 4.40 16.59
CA GLY A 242 15.00 4.98 15.46
C GLY A 242 14.49 3.92 14.48
N PHE A 243 15.31 2.93 14.11
CA PHE A 243 14.87 1.80 13.29
C PHE A 243 13.71 1.04 13.94
N VAL A 244 13.79 0.77 15.24
CA VAL A 244 12.73 0.06 15.98
C VAL A 244 11.46 0.90 16.04
N ALA A 245 11.55 2.17 16.47
CA ALA A 245 10.41 3.05 16.64
C ALA A 245 9.66 3.29 15.32
N ILE A 246 10.39 3.57 14.23
CA ILE A 246 9.79 3.79 12.90
C ILE A 246 9.23 2.48 12.33
N SER A 247 9.85 1.32 12.59
CA SER A 247 9.28 0.02 12.19
C SER A 247 8.00 -0.31 12.95
N LEU A 248 7.94 -0.03 14.26
CA LEU A 248 6.72 -0.19 15.06
C LEU A 248 5.61 0.72 14.57
N LEU A 249 5.94 2.00 14.27
CA LEU A 249 5.00 2.94 13.67
C LEU A 249 4.47 2.41 12.34
N PHE A 250 5.35 1.96 11.45
CA PHE A 250 4.96 1.37 10.16
C PHE A 250 4.01 0.18 10.32
N VAL A 251 4.35 -0.78 11.20
CA VAL A 251 3.51 -1.96 11.45
C VAL A 251 2.14 -1.55 12.01
N TRP A 252 2.12 -0.62 12.96
CA TRP A 252 0.87 -0.12 13.54
C TRP A 252 -0.03 0.55 12.49
N LEU A 253 0.54 1.43 11.65
CA LEU A 253 -0.17 2.05 10.54
C LEU A 253 -0.66 1.02 9.51
N LEU A 254 0.15 0.03 9.17
CA LEU A 254 -0.20 -1.03 8.22
C LEU A 254 -1.39 -1.86 8.72
N LEU A 255 -1.39 -2.22 10.00
CA LEU A 255 -2.51 -2.94 10.62
C LEU A 255 -3.82 -2.15 10.51
N HIS A 256 -3.79 -0.85 10.81
CA HIS A 256 -4.97 0.00 10.72
C HIS A 256 -5.40 0.23 9.27
N ARG A 257 -4.47 0.48 8.35
CA ARG A 257 -4.78 0.69 6.93
C ARG A 257 -5.39 -0.56 6.30
N PHE A 258 -4.85 -1.74 6.60
CA PHE A 258 -5.41 -3.01 6.15
C PHE A 258 -6.82 -3.24 6.71
N ARG A 259 -7.05 -2.97 8.00
CA ARG A 259 -8.39 -3.09 8.60
C ARG A 259 -9.40 -2.15 7.94
N VAL A 260 -9.00 -0.91 7.64
CA VAL A 260 -9.85 0.03 6.90
C VAL A 260 -10.16 -0.53 5.51
N ALA A 261 -9.15 -0.99 4.77
CA ALA A 261 -9.33 -1.58 3.44
C ALA A 261 -10.29 -2.80 3.46
N TRP A 262 -10.17 -3.63 4.50
CA TRP A 262 -11.03 -4.79 4.69
C TRP A 262 -12.48 -4.42 5.02
N LEU A 263 -12.70 -3.36 5.80
CA LEU A 263 -14.02 -2.85 6.12
C LEU A 263 -14.66 -2.18 4.90
N GLU A 264 -13.91 -1.38 4.15
CA GLU A 264 -14.34 -0.78 2.88
C GLU A 264 -14.82 -1.87 1.91
N HIS A 265 -14.04 -2.95 1.77
CA HIS A 265 -14.42 -4.08 0.92
C HIS A 265 -15.72 -4.76 1.37
N GLN A 266 -15.91 -4.98 2.68
CA GLN A 266 -17.13 -5.59 3.22
C GLN A 266 -18.38 -4.72 2.99
N VAL A 267 -18.24 -3.40 3.16
CA VAL A 267 -19.33 -2.45 2.91
C VAL A 267 -19.70 -2.46 1.42
N GLU A 268 -18.71 -2.46 0.53
CA GLU A 268 -18.94 -2.53 -0.92
C GLU A 268 -19.61 -3.84 -1.33
N SER A 269 -19.21 -4.98 -0.75
CA SER A 269 -19.86 -6.26 -1.02
C SER A 269 -21.30 -6.33 -0.50
N ALA A 270 -21.56 -5.86 0.71
CA ALA A 270 -22.91 -5.89 1.29
C ALA A 270 -23.88 -5.00 0.49
N TRP A 271 -23.44 -3.81 0.11
CA TRP A 271 -24.23 -2.92 -0.75
C TRP A 271 -24.55 -3.57 -2.10
N LEU A 272 -23.61 -4.32 -2.68
CA LEU A 272 -23.82 -5.02 -3.93
C LEU A 272 -24.89 -6.12 -3.79
N ASP A 273 -24.86 -6.88 -2.69
CA ASP A 273 -25.85 -7.92 -2.41
C ASP A 273 -27.26 -7.34 -2.26
N ASP A 274 -27.41 -6.26 -1.48
CA ASP A 274 -28.68 -5.53 -1.31
C ASP A 274 -29.22 -5.02 -2.66
N ALA A 275 -28.35 -4.45 -3.50
CA ALA A 275 -28.72 -3.95 -4.82
C ALA A 275 -29.18 -5.09 -5.76
N ILE A 276 -28.54 -6.26 -5.69
CA ILE A 276 -28.94 -7.44 -6.48
C ILE A 276 -30.30 -7.96 -6.02
N GLU A 277 -30.54 -8.03 -4.71
CA GLU A 277 -31.83 -8.47 -4.16
C GLU A 277 -32.98 -7.54 -4.55
N ALA A 278 -32.77 -6.22 -4.46
CA ALA A 278 -33.75 -5.23 -4.91
C ALA A 278 -34.12 -5.42 -6.40
N ARG A 279 -33.13 -5.64 -7.27
CA ARG A 279 -33.36 -5.87 -8.71
C ARG A 279 -34.08 -7.18 -9.00
N ARG A 280 -33.79 -8.23 -8.22
CA ARG A 280 -34.53 -9.50 -8.31
C ARG A 280 -35.99 -9.33 -7.88
N ALA A 281 -36.25 -8.55 -6.84
CA ALA A 281 -37.60 -8.26 -6.37
C ALA A 281 -38.41 -7.48 -7.41
N GLU A 282 -37.81 -6.46 -8.05
CA GLU A 282 -38.41 -5.71 -9.17
C GLU A 282 -38.82 -6.66 -10.32
N ALA A 283 -37.91 -7.52 -10.78
CA ALA A 283 -38.19 -8.47 -11.86
C ALA A 283 -39.29 -9.50 -11.50
N LEU A 284 -39.36 -9.92 -10.23
CA LEU A 284 -40.41 -10.81 -9.74
C LEU A 284 -41.77 -10.11 -9.68
N ALA A 285 -41.82 -8.83 -9.33
CA ALA A 285 -43.04 -8.04 -9.35
C ALA A 285 -43.57 -7.87 -10.79
N GLU A 286 -42.71 -7.49 -11.73
CA GLU A 286 -43.06 -7.35 -13.15
C GLU A 286 -43.61 -8.65 -13.76
N SER A 287 -42.99 -9.79 -13.45
CA SER A 287 -43.44 -11.10 -13.96
C SER A 287 -44.79 -11.54 -13.37
N ARG A 288 -45.07 -11.21 -12.10
CA ARG A 288 -46.38 -11.45 -11.48
C ARG A 288 -47.46 -10.59 -12.12
N GLU A 289 -47.17 -9.32 -12.38
CA GLU A 289 -48.12 -8.41 -13.06
C GLU A 289 -48.42 -8.84 -14.49
N ALA A 290 -47.41 -9.36 -15.21
CA ALA A 290 -47.57 -9.85 -16.57
C ALA A 290 -48.40 -11.15 -16.64
N GLY A 291 -48.26 -12.05 -15.65
CA GLY A 291 -49.04 -13.29 -15.59
C GLY A 291 -50.48 -13.13 -15.11
N ALA A 292 -50.84 -11.97 -14.54
CA ALA A 292 -52.19 -11.65 -14.08
C ALA A 292 -53.08 -11.00 -15.15
N ARG A 293 -52.54 -10.72 -16.34
CA ARG A 293 -53.24 -10.16 -17.51
C ARG A 293 -53.50 -11.23 -18.54
#